data_AF-A0AA42BY73-F1
#
_entry.id   AF-A0AA42BY73-F1
#
_cell.length_a   1.000
_cell.length_b   1.000
_cell.length_c   1.000
_cell.angle_alpha   90.00
_cell.angle_beta   90.00
_cell.angle_gamma   90.00
#
_symmetry.space_group_name_H-M   'P 1'
#
loop_
_entity.id
_entity.type
_entity.pdbx_description
1 polymer ?
#
loop_
_entity_poly.entity_id
_entity_poly.type
_entity_poly.pdbx_seq_one_letter_code
_entity_poly.pdbx_strand_id
1 'polypeptide(L)'
;MPNPSKAGRSPGNFVDGFLKSPFSGLAPWVLLSVFSAPGHYERAVCIALGASLLTMLLASVRGVSIHALDVFGAGFFAALAVVGLLAPPGVIGWLELWAGEVTNVSLALFVIATLVVRKPFTLPYAKEEAPQEFWDSPLFLRINYVISGVWAAAFVFTATVGFVGIAVLKNVADFWTGWVLQLAAIFFAVAFTEFYPGHAGARAALAAGEAPGEPAPSMVKLVDWLPNFVLIAGIFGWSTGAVTDAVGITMIVAGIVGSALLSKLTPAADSNV
;
A
#
# COMPACT_ATOMS: atom_id res chain seq x y z
N MET A 1 -14.24 4.24 47.77
CA MET A 1 -14.70 4.19 46.37
C MET A 1 -13.50 3.92 45.48
N PRO A 2 -13.41 2.76 44.81
CA PRO A 2 -12.27 2.42 43.96
C PRO A 2 -12.37 3.06 42.58
N ASN A 3 -11.22 3.49 42.05
CA ASN A 3 -10.99 4.22 40.81
C ASN A 3 -11.18 3.33 39.56
N PRO A 4 -11.98 3.70 38.54
CA PRO A 4 -12.27 2.84 37.38
C PRO A 4 -11.26 2.97 36.21
N SER A 5 -9.99 3.28 36.47
CA SER A 5 -8.94 3.29 35.43
C SER A 5 -8.12 2.00 35.48
N LYS A 6 -8.63 0.96 34.80
CA LYS A 6 -7.89 -0.20 34.24
C LYS A 6 -8.86 -1.19 33.58
N ALA A 7 -9.58 -0.73 32.56
CA ALA A 7 -10.19 -1.65 31.62
C ALA A 7 -9.08 -2.21 30.73
N GLY A 8 -8.70 -3.47 30.97
CA GLY A 8 -7.72 -4.19 30.18
C GLY A 8 -8.15 -4.24 28.71
N ARG A 9 -7.21 -3.89 27.82
CA ARG A 9 -7.33 -4.10 26.37
C ARG A 9 -7.55 -5.59 26.13
N SER A 10 -8.75 -5.99 25.73
CA SER A 10 -9.07 -7.38 25.42
C SER A 10 -8.26 -7.87 24.20
N PRO A 11 -7.81 -9.13 24.12
CA PRO A 11 -7.04 -9.67 22.99
C PRO A 11 -7.79 -9.72 21.65
N GLY A 12 -9.05 -9.29 21.58
CA GLY A 12 -9.79 -9.06 20.33
C GLY A 12 -9.25 -7.89 19.48
N ASN A 13 -8.41 -7.02 20.06
CA ASN A 13 -8.15 -5.69 19.51
C ASN A 13 -7.14 -5.57 18.35
N PHE A 14 -6.34 -6.60 18.04
CA PHE A 14 -5.33 -6.48 16.98
C PHE A 14 -5.79 -7.08 15.65
N VAL A 15 -6.30 -8.30 15.69
CA VAL A 15 -6.69 -9.02 14.47
C VAL A 15 -7.93 -8.38 13.84
N ASP A 16 -8.89 -7.91 14.62
CA ASP A 16 -10.05 -7.18 14.09
C ASP A 16 -9.65 -5.83 13.49
N GLY A 17 -8.66 -5.16 14.10
CA GLY A 17 -8.10 -3.91 13.56
C GLY A 17 -7.37 -4.15 12.23
N PHE A 18 -6.57 -5.22 12.14
CA PHE A 18 -5.91 -5.60 10.90
C PHE A 18 -6.91 -5.95 9.80
N LEU A 19 -7.92 -6.78 10.09
CA LEU A 19 -8.93 -7.23 9.13
C LEU A 19 -9.81 -6.07 8.60
N LYS A 20 -10.06 -5.06 9.41
CA LYS A 20 -10.78 -3.85 8.97
C LYS A 20 -9.90 -2.87 8.18
N SER A 21 -8.58 -3.01 8.28
CA SER A 21 -7.66 -2.10 7.60
C SER A 21 -7.47 -2.50 6.12
N PRO A 22 -7.23 -1.53 5.23
CA PRO A 22 -6.84 -1.80 3.84
C PRO A 22 -5.58 -2.68 3.71
N PHE A 23 -4.76 -2.76 4.76
CA PHE A 23 -3.54 -3.57 4.79
C PHE A 23 -3.82 -5.08 4.79
N SER A 24 -5.00 -5.53 5.23
CA SER A 24 -5.36 -6.95 5.21
C SER A 24 -5.45 -7.50 3.79
N GLY A 25 -6.06 -6.73 2.88
CA GLY A 25 -6.17 -7.08 1.46
C GLY A 25 -4.84 -6.95 0.69
N LEU A 26 -3.90 -6.15 1.19
CA LEU A 26 -2.57 -5.95 0.59
C LEU A 26 -1.52 -6.97 1.07
N ALA A 27 -1.69 -7.55 2.27
CA ALA A 27 -0.70 -8.45 2.87
C ALA A 27 -0.37 -9.71 2.02
N PRO A 28 -1.35 -10.43 1.43
CA PRO A 28 -1.05 -11.58 0.55
C PRO A 28 -0.17 -11.22 -0.66
N TRP A 29 -0.34 -10.02 -1.21
CA TRP A 29 0.45 -9.52 -2.34
C TRP A 29 1.89 -9.23 -1.95
N VAL A 30 2.11 -8.67 -0.76
CA VAL A 30 3.44 -8.45 -0.20
C VAL A 30 4.14 -9.79 0.08
N LEU A 31 3.41 -10.78 0.61
CA LEU A 31 3.96 -12.13 0.79
C LEU A 31 4.37 -12.73 -0.56
N LEU A 32 3.52 -12.63 -1.59
CA LEU A 32 3.88 -13.09 -2.92
C LEU A 32 5.15 -12.40 -3.42
N SER A 33 5.27 -11.07 -3.28
CA SER A 33 6.45 -10.35 -3.79
C SER A 33 7.74 -10.75 -3.08
N VAL A 34 7.70 -10.96 -1.75
CA VAL A 34 8.88 -11.36 -0.96
C VAL A 34 9.32 -12.79 -1.26
N PHE A 35 8.38 -13.71 -1.47
CA PHE A 35 8.69 -15.13 -1.64
C PHE A 35 8.88 -15.55 -3.10
N SER A 36 8.58 -14.70 -4.09
CA SER A 36 8.72 -15.01 -5.53
C SER A 36 10.17 -15.04 -6.05
N ALA A 37 11.13 -15.42 -5.22
CA ALA A 37 12.52 -15.63 -5.67
C ALA A 37 12.60 -16.81 -6.65
N PRO A 38 13.56 -16.80 -7.61
CA PRO A 38 13.74 -17.89 -8.57
C PRO A 38 13.83 -19.27 -7.89
N GLY A 39 13.07 -20.26 -8.37
CA GLY A 39 12.99 -21.61 -7.78
C GLY A 39 12.07 -21.76 -6.55
N HIS A 40 11.29 -20.74 -6.18
CA HIS A 40 10.36 -20.79 -5.05
C HIS A 40 8.88 -20.53 -5.43
N TYR A 41 8.54 -20.60 -6.73
CA TYR A 41 7.20 -20.32 -7.25
C TYR A 41 6.07 -21.03 -6.49
N GLU A 42 6.14 -22.37 -6.36
CA GLU A 42 5.09 -23.15 -5.67
C GLU A 42 4.89 -22.71 -4.22
N ARG A 43 5.98 -22.42 -3.50
CA ARG A 43 5.90 -21.99 -2.09
C ARG A 43 5.29 -20.60 -2.00
N ALA A 44 5.73 -19.67 -2.85
CA ALA A 44 5.23 -18.30 -2.86
C ALA A 44 3.71 -18.26 -3.15
N VAL A 45 3.27 -19.01 -4.15
CA VAL A 45 1.86 -19.08 -4.55
C VAL A 45 1.01 -19.77 -3.47
N CYS A 46 1.47 -20.89 -2.90
CA CYS A 46 0.75 -21.57 -1.83
C CYS A 46 0.64 -20.72 -0.56
N ILE A 47 1.70 -19.98 -0.18
CA ILE A 47 1.67 -19.06 0.96
C ILE A 47 0.70 -17.91 0.70
N ALA A 48 0.75 -17.29 -0.49
CA ALA A 48 -0.14 -16.19 -0.84
C ALA A 48 -1.62 -16.63 -0.89
N LEU A 49 -1.91 -17.76 -1.53
CA LEU A 49 -3.25 -18.34 -1.58
C LEU A 49 -3.75 -18.74 -0.18
N GLY A 50 -2.90 -19.41 0.62
CA GLY A 50 -3.22 -19.79 1.98
C GLY A 50 -3.51 -18.59 2.88
N ALA A 51 -2.69 -17.54 2.78
CA ALA A 51 -2.90 -16.29 3.51
C ALA A 51 -4.20 -15.60 3.09
N SER A 52 -4.49 -15.51 1.78
CA SER A 52 -5.72 -14.91 1.26
C SER A 52 -6.98 -15.67 1.68
N LEU A 53 -6.96 -17.01 1.62
CA LEU A 53 -8.08 -17.82 2.08
C LEU A 53 -8.26 -17.73 3.61
N LEU A 54 -7.16 -17.68 4.36
CA LEU A 54 -7.19 -17.52 5.80
C LEU A 54 -7.75 -16.15 6.21
N THR A 55 -7.35 -15.06 5.55
CA THR A 55 -7.89 -13.73 5.84
C THR A 55 -9.39 -13.66 5.52
N MET A 56 -9.82 -14.22 4.39
CA MET A 56 -11.25 -14.30 4.03
C MET A 56 -12.05 -15.17 5.02
N LEU A 57 -11.50 -16.31 5.44
CA LEU A 57 -12.14 -17.19 6.42
C LEU A 57 -12.28 -16.48 7.77
N LEU A 58 -11.21 -15.83 8.24
CA LEU A 58 -11.23 -15.06 9.50
C LEU A 58 -12.19 -13.88 9.43
N ALA A 59 -12.23 -13.15 8.30
CA ALA A 59 -13.20 -12.09 8.08
C ALA A 59 -14.64 -12.62 8.14
N SER A 60 -14.92 -13.72 7.43
CA SER A 60 -16.25 -14.36 7.42
C SER A 60 -16.66 -14.86 8.81
N VAL A 61 -15.77 -15.49 9.57
CA VAL A 61 -16.05 -16.00 10.92
C VAL A 61 -16.27 -14.85 11.91
N ARG A 62 -15.62 -13.70 11.70
CA ARG A 62 -15.71 -12.52 12.57
C ARG A 62 -16.74 -11.49 12.10
N GLY A 63 -17.48 -11.77 11.02
CA GLY A 63 -18.48 -10.86 10.46
C GLY A 63 -17.90 -9.57 9.87
N VAL A 64 -16.61 -9.56 9.51
CA VAL A 64 -15.97 -8.45 8.79
C VAL A 64 -16.30 -8.59 7.30
N SER A 65 -16.53 -7.45 6.62
CA SER A 65 -16.92 -7.50 5.21
C SER A 65 -15.74 -7.96 4.33
N ILE A 66 -16.06 -8.76 3.32
CA ILE A 66 -15.10 -9.21 2.32
C ILE A 66 -15.14 -8.20 1.17
N HIS A 67 -13.97 -7.65 0.85
CA HIS A 67 -13.86 -6.58 -0.12
C HIS A 67 -13.51 -7.12 -1.51
N ALA A 68 -13.72 -6.30 -2.55
CA ALA A 68 -13.44 -6.68 -3.93
C ALA A 68 -11.97 -7.06 -4.15
N LEU A 69 -11.04 -6.44 -3.42
CA LEU A 69 -9.60 -6.75 -3.49
C LEU A 69 -9.30 -8.15 -2.92
N ASP A 70 -10.00 -8.58 -1.87
CA ASP A 70 -9.82 -9.91 -1.28
C ASP A 70 -10.26 -11.00 -2.25
N VAL A 71 -11.43 -10.83 -2.87
CA VAL A 71 -11.96 -11.76 -3.88
C VAL A 71 -11.07 -11.80 -5.11
N PHE A 72 -10.62 -10.62 -5.58
CA PHE A 72 -9.70 -10.52 -6.70
C PHE A 72 -8.36 -11.22 -6.40
N GLY A 73 -7.78 -10.97 -5.23
CA GLY A 73 -6.56 -11.62 -4.77
C GLY A 73 -6.70 -13.13 -4.70
N ALA A 74 -7.76 -13.63 -4.06
CA ALA A 74 -8.01 -15.07 -3.97
C ALA A 74 -8.15 -15.72 -5.36
N GLY A 75 -8.89 -15.09 -6.27
CA GLY A 75 -9.02 -15.56 -7.65
C GLY A 75 -7.69 -15.55 -8.41
N PHE A 76 -6.90 -14.49 -8.26
CA PHE A 76 -5.59 -14.35 -8.89
C PHE A 76 -4.60 -15.41 -8.38
N PHE A 77 -4.48 -15.59 -7.07
CA PHE A 77 -3.59 -16.60 -6.49
C PHE A 77 -4.05 -18.02 -6.80
N ALA A 78 -5.36 -18.27 -6.84
CA ALA A 78 -5.90 -19.56 -7.28
C ALA A 78 -5.54 -19.84 -8.75
N ALA A 79 -5.63 -18.84 -9.63
CA ALA A 79 -5.20 -18.97 -11.01
C ALA A 79 -3.70 -19.27 -11.11
N LEU A 80 -2.84 -18.57 -10.36
CA LEU A 80 -1.41 -18.87 -10.30
C LEU A 80 -1.13 -20.28 -9.79
N ALA A 81 -1.89 -20.77 -8.81
CA ALA A 81 -1.75 -22.12 -8.28
C ALA A 81 -2.10 -23.18 -9.33
N VAL A 82 -3.22 -22.99 -10.04
CA VAL A 82 -3.62 -23.87 -11.15
C VAL A 82 -2.56 -23.88 -12.26
N VAL A 83 -2.01 -22.72 -12.61
CA VAL A 83 -0.92 -22.62 -13.59
C VAL A 83 0.33 -23.34 -13.08
N GLY A 84 0.67 -23.22 -11.80
CA GLY A 84 1.78 -23.97 -11.19
C GLY A 84 1.64 -25.48 -11.30
N LEU A 85 0.41 -26.00 -11.17
CA LEU A 85 0.13 -27.44 -11.21
C LEU A 85 0.08 -28.01 -12.65
N LEU A 86 -0.37 -27.22 -13.62
CA LEU A 86 -0.70 -27.71 -14.96
C LEU A 86 0.24 -27.24 -16.05
N ALA A 87 0.99 -26.16 -15.84
CA ALA A 87 1.77 -25.54 -16.90
C ALA A 87 3.12 -26.20 -17.13
N PRO A 88 3.63 -26.20 -18.37
CA PRO A 88 4.98 -26.70 -18.67
C PRO A 88 6.08 -25.93 -17.92
N PRO A 89 7.25 -26.54 -17.68
CA PRO A 89 8.36 -25.89 -16.97
C PRO A 89 8.80 -24.54 -17.56
N GLY A 90 8.68 -24.38 -18.88
CA GLY A 90 8.99 -23.10 -19.55
C GLY A 90 8.04 -21.96 -19.17
N VAL A 91 6.77 -22.26 -18.92
CA VAL A 91 5.79 -21.25 -18.45
C VAL A 91 6.05 -20.91 -16.99
N ILE A 92 6.36 -21.91 -16.16
CA ILE A 92 6.73 -21.70 -14.75
C ILE A 92 7.98 -20.83 -14.65
N GLY A 93 9.02 -21.12 -15.44
CA GLY A 93 10.24 -20.29 -15.47
C GLY A 93 9.99 -18.87 -15.96
N TRP A 94 9.07 -18.66 -16.92
CA TRP A 94 8.64 -17.32 -17.31
C TRP A 94 7.93 -16.60 -16.16
N LEU A 95 7.02 -17.29 -15.44
CA LEU A 95 6.33 -16.72 -14.29
C LEU A 95 7.29 -16.44 -13.12
N GLU A 96 8.31 -17.24 -12.87
CA GLU A 96 9.31 -16.92 -11.86
C GLU A 96 10.03 -15.60 -12.12
N LEU A 97 10.17 -15.21 -13.39
CA LEU A 97 10.78 -13.94 -13.78
C LEU A 97 9.77 -12.80 -13.85
N TRP A 98 8.53 -13.08 -14.29
CA TRP A 98 7.53 -12.06 -14.60
C TRP A 98 6.38 -11.96 -13.59
N ALA A 99 6.32 -12.82 -12.56
CA ALA A 99 5.23 -12.83 -11.58
C ALA A 99 5.03 -11.48 -10.89
N GLY A 100 6.13 -10.78 -10.56
CA GLY A 100 6.07 -9.41 -10.01
C GLY A 100 5.37 -8.45 -10.96
N GLU A 101 5.74 -8.46 -12.24
CA GLU A 101 5.11 -7.59 -13.24
C GLU A 101 3.68 -7.98 -13.56
N VAL A 102 3.39 -9.28 -13.70
CA VAL A 102 2.03 -9.79 -13.88
C VAL A 102 1.14 -9.34 -12.72
N THR A 103 1.67 -9.36 -11.50
CA THR A 103 0.99 -8.86 -10.29
C THR A 103 0.74 -7.36 -10.37
N ASN A 104 1.76 -6.55 -10.67
CA ASN A 104 1.64 -5.10 -10.80
C ASN A 104 0.61 -4.70 -11.87
N VAL A 105 0.66 -5.33 -13.04
CA VAL A 105 -0.29 -5.12 -14.14
C VAL A 105 -1.70 -5.54 -13.73
N SER A 106 -1.84 -6.67 -13.05
CA SER A 106 -3.15 -7.17 -12.59
C SER A 106 -3.80 -6.22 -11.58
N LEU A 107 -3.02 -5.70 -10.63
CA LEU A 107 -3.50 -4.70 -9.67
C LEU A 107 -3.85 -3.37 -10.35
N ALA A 108 -3.03 -2.91 -11.30
CA ALA A 108 -3.34 -1.71 -12.09
C ALA A 108 -4.68 -1.87 -12.84
N LEU A 109 -4.85 -2.99 -13.55
CA LEU A 109 -6.07 -3.29 -14.28
C LEU A 109 -7.28 -3.40 -13.35
N PHE A 110 -7.13 -4.04 -12.20
CA PHE A 110 -8.20 -4.13 -11.20
C PHE A 110 -8.66 -2.74 -10.75
N VAL A 111 -7.73 -1.89 -10.30
CA VAL A 111 -8.07 -0.54 -9.81
C VAL A 111 -8.69 0.30 -10.94
N ILE A 112 -8.12 0.27 -12.14
CA ILE A 112 -8.66 0.98 -13.30
C ILE A 112 -10.07 0.47 -13.64
N ALA A 113 -10.31 -0.84 -13.62
CA ALA A 113 -11.62 -1.41 -13.86
C ALA A 113 -12.65 -0.93 -12.83
N THR A 114 -12.25 -0.83 -11.55
CA THR A 114 -13.15 -0.30 -10.50
C THR A 114 -13.54 1.17 -10.75
N LEU A 115 -12.61 1.98 -11.27
CA LEU A 115 -12.88 3.37 -11.68
C LEU A 115 -13.82 3.44 -12.89
N VAL A 116 -13.59 2.59 -13.91
CA VAL A 116 -14.41 2.53 -15.14
C VAL A 116 -15.85 2.10 -14.83
N VAL A 117 -16.04 1.12 -13.95
CA VAL A 117 -17.35 0.66 -13.49
C VAL A 117 -17.99 1.63 -12.48
N ARG A 118 -17.35 2.76 -12.20
CA ARG A 118 -17.82 3.82 -11.29
C ARG A 118 -18.02 3.35 -9.84
N LYS A 119 -17.25 2.35 -9.43
CA LYS A 119 -17.25 1.78 -8.08
C LYS A 119 -15.82 1.67 -7.58
N PRO A 120 -15.15 2.79 -7.25
CA PRO A 120 -13.75 2.80 -6.83
C PRO A 120 -13.49 1.80 -5.70
N PHE A 121 -12.41 1.03 -5.79
CA PHE A 121 -12.11 -0.03 -4.83
C PHE A 121 -11.93 0.48 -3.39
N THR A 122 -11.58 1.76 -3.20
CA THR A 122 -11.43 2.37 -1.87
C THR A 122 -12.75 2.69 -1.19
N LEU A 123 -13.84 2.80 -1.96
CA LEU A 123 -15.13 3.27 -1.44
C LEU A 123 -15.73 2.36 -0.36
N PRO A 124 -15.73 1.02 -0.49
CA PRO A 124 -16.26 0.17 0.57
C PRO A 124 -15.46 0.29 1.87
N TYR A 125 -14.13 0.32 1.80
CA TYR A 125 -13.27 0.54 2.97
C TYR A 125 -13.57 1.90 3.64
N ALA A 126 -13.67 2.97 2.85
CA ALA A 126 -13.97 4.29 3.40
C ALA A 126 -15.36 4.37 4.06
N LYS A 127 -16.34 3.58 3.58
CA LYS A 127 -17.67 3.51 4.19
C LYS A 127 -17.65 2.81 5.56
N GLU A 128 -16.74 1.88 5.80
CA GLU A 128 -16.61 1.23 7.11
C GLU A 128 -16.04 2.17 8.18
N GLU A 129 -15.19 3.12 7.78
CA GLU A 129 -14.56 4.08 8.69
C GLU A 129 -15.37 5.38 8.86
N ALA A 130 -16.18 5.77 7.87
CA ALA A 130 -16.92 7.02 7.88
C ALA A 130 -18.39 6.87 8.34
N PRO A 131 -18.95 7.89 9.02
CA PRO A 131 -20.38 7.93 9.35
C PRO A 131 -21.28 7.81 8.11
N GLN A 132 -22.39 7.06 8.24
CA GLN A 132 -23.31 6.76 7.14
C GLN A 132 -23.91 8.00 6.47
N GLU A 133 -24.07 9.09 7.22
CA GLU A 133 -24.58 10.37 6.71
C GLU A 133 -23.71 10.99 5.61
N PHE A 134 -22.42 10.65 5.54
CA PHE A 134 -21.50 11.18 4.53
C PHE A 134 -21.33 10.27 3.31
N TRP A 135 -21.83 9.03 3.34
CA TRP A 135 -21.54 8.00 2.35
C TRP A 135 -21.89 8.37 0.91
N ASP A 136 -22.95 9.17 0.74
CA ASP A 136 -23.44 9.60 -0.57
C ASP A 136 -23.14 11.08 -0.85
N SER A 137 -22.35 11.73 0.01
CA SER A 137 -21.97 13.12 -0.20
C SER A 137 -21.07 13.25 -1.45
N PRO A 138 -21.25 14.29 -2.30
CA PRO A 138 -20.41 14.47 -3.49
C PRO A 138 -18.92 14.62 -3.17
N LEU A 139 -18.60 15.18 -2.00
CA LEU A 139 -17.24 15.33 -1.51
C LEU A 139 -16.61 13.97 -1.16
N PHE A 140 -17.32 13.14 -0.41
CA PHE A 140 -16.84 11.80 -0.03
C PHE A 140 -16.60 10.90 -1.24
N LEU A 141 -17.53 10.93 -2.21
CA LEU A 141 -17.35 10.22 -3.47
C LEU A 141 -16.13 10.76 -4.23
N ARG A 142 -16.01 12.08 -4.40
CA ARG A 142 -14.86 12.69 -5.08
C ARG A 142 -13.53 12.30 -4.45
N ILE A 143 -13.44 12.31 -3.11
CA ILE A 143 -12.25 11.89 -2.37
C ILE A 143 -11.85 10.46 -2.75
N ASN A 144 -12.79 9.53 -2.69
CA ASN A 144 -12.54 8.13 -3.05
C ASN A 144 -12.14 7.92 -4.52
N TYR A 145 -12.73 8.67 -5.43
CA TYR A 145 -12.33 8.64 -6.85
C TYR A 145 -10.89 9.13 -7.05
N VAL A 146 -10.50 10.22 -6.39
CA VAL A 146 -9.14 10.78 -6.51
C VAL A 146 -8.12 9.84 -5.89
N ILE A 147 -8.40 9.30 -4.69
CA ILE A 147 -7.52 8.33 -4.03
C ILE A 147 -7.36 7.08 -4.90
N SER A 148 -8.47 6.51 -5.40
CA SER A 148 -8.42 5.36 -6.30
C SER A 148 -7.66 5.66 -7.60
N GLY A 149 -7.76 6.89 -8.12
CA GLY A 149 -6.96 7.36 -9.26
C GLY A 149 -5.46 7.42 -8.98
N VAL A 150 -5.06 7.87 -7.78
CA VAL A 150 -3.65 7.86 -7.35
C VAL A 150 -3.14 6.43 -7.20
N TRP A 151 -3.93 5.52 -6.66
CA TRP A 151 -3.57 4.09 -6.61
C TRP A 151 -3.43 3.49 -8.01
N ALA A 152 -4.33 3.80 -8.94
CA ALA A 152 -4.19 3.38 -10.34
C ALA A 152 -2.88 3.90 -10.94
N ALA A 153 -2.57 5.19 -10.74
CA ALA A 153 -1.33 5.79 -11.24
C ALA A 153 -0.09 5.14 -10.61
N ALA A 154 -0.13 4.84 -9.31
CA ALA A 154 0.96 4.17 -8.61
C ALA A 154 1.22 2.77 -9.18
N PHE A 155 0.18 1.95 -9.38
CA PHE A 155 0.34 0.61 -9.96
C PHE A 155 0.75 0.64 -11.44
N VAL A 156 0.27 1.60 -12.22
CA VAL A 156 0.75 1.80 -13.60
C VAL A 156 2.23 2.19 -13.60
N PHE A 157 2.64 3.06 -12.68
CA PHE A 157 4.04 3.41 -12.51
C PHE A 157 4.89 2.22 -12.10
N THR A 158 4.46 1.40 -11.13
CA THR A 158 5.22 0.20 -10.72
C THR A 158 5.36 -0.80 -11.86
N ALA A 159 4.28 -1.06 -12.60
CA ALA A 159 4.31 -1.93 -13.79
C ALA A 159 5.22 -1.37 -14.90
N THR A 160 5.23 -0.06 -15.11
CA THR A 160 6.08 0.57 -16.13
C THR A 160 7.55 0.49 -15.74
N VAL A 161 7.87 0.81 -14.49
CA VAL A 161 9.24 0.80 -13.98
C VAL A 161 9.79 -0.62 -13.92
N GLY A 162 8.99 -1.57 -13.45
CA GLY A 162 9.33 -2.98 -13.44
C GLY A 162 9.56 -3.53 -14.85
N PHE A 163 8.68 -3.23 -15.81
CA PHE A 163 8.89 -3.54 -17.23
C PHE A 163 10.20 -2.96 -17.77
N VAL A 164 10.54 -1.70 -17.44
CA VAL A 164 11.82 -1.10 -17.85
C VAL A 164 13.00 -1.87 -17.25
N GLY A 165 12.93 -2.27 -15.98
CA GLY A 165 13.95 -3.10 -15.32
C GLY A 165 14.19 -4.43 -16.04
N ILE A 166 13.11 -5.13 -16.40
CA ILE A 166 13.21 -6.44 -17.05
C ILE A 166 13.57 -6.32 -18.53
N ALA A 167 12.85 -5.49 -19.29
CA ALA A 167 12.97 -5.45 -20.75
C ALA A 167 14.17 -4.61 -21.23
N VAL A 168 14.50 -3.52 -20.52
CA VAL A 168 15.56 -2.59 -20.93
C VAL A 168 16.85 -2.86 -20.17
N LEU A 169 16.80 -2.91 -18.84
CA LEU A 169 18.00 -3.15 -18.01
C LEU A 169 18.39 -4.63 -17.95
N LYS A 170 17.51 -5.54 -18.39
CA LYS A 170 17.70 -7.00 -18.34
C LYS A 170 18.05 -7.50 -16.94
N ASN A 171 17.53 -6.82 -15.91
CA ASN A 171 17.78 -7.14 -14.52
C ASN A 171 16.47 -7.05 -13.72
N VAL A 172 15.88 -8.22 -13.45
CA VAL A 172 14.63 -8.34 -12.68
C VAL A 172 14.81 -7.88 -11.24
N ALA A 173 16.01 -8.03 -10.68
CA ALA A 173 16.34 -7.70 -9.29
C ALA A 173 17.09 -6.37 -9.18
N ASP A 174 16.97 -5.48 -10.18
CA ASP A 174 17.59 -4.16 -10.11
C ASP A 174 17.08 -3.39 -8.88
N PHE A 175 18.00 -2.83 -8.13
CA PHE A 175 17.70 -2.16 -6.87
C PHE A 175 16.73 -0.99 -7.05
N TRP A 176 16.86 -0.22 -8.12
CA TRP A 176 16.02 0.95 -8.35
C TRP A 176 14.67 0.55 -8.94
N THR A 177 14.68 -0.18 -10.05
CA THR A 177 13.45 -0.49 -10.79
C THR A 177 12.68 -1.67 -10.20
N GLY A 178 13.36 -2.60 -9.55
CA GLY A 178 12.74 -3.76 -8.89
C GLY A 178 12.29 -3.49 -7.47
N TRP A 179 12.83 -2.48 -6.78
CA TRP A 179 12.55 -2.27 -5.36
C TRP A 179 12.26 -0.81 -4.99
N VAL A 180 13.24 0.11 -5.11
CA VAL A 180 13.12 1.47 -4.55
C VAL A 180 11.97 2.25 -5.18
N LEU A 181 11.89 2.32 -6.51
CA LEU A 181 10.87 3.11 -7.19
C LEU A 181 9.47 2.52 -7.01
N GLN A 182 9.35 1.18 -7.02
CA GLN A 182 8.08 0.51 -6.81
C GLN A 182 7.54 0.80 -5.40
N LEU A 183 8.37 0.62 -4.37
CA LEU A 183 7.98 0.92 -3.00
C LEU A 183 7.66 2.41 -2.83
N ALA A 184 8.48 3.31 -3.36
CA ALA A 184 8.23 4.75 -3.27
C ALA A 184 6.83 5.14 -3.79
N ALA A 185 6.37 4.53 -4.89
CA ALA A 185 5.03 4.76 -5.42
C ALA A 185 3.92 4.27 -4.48
N ILE A 186 4.10 3.11 -3.84
CA ILE A 186 3.16 2.57 -2.85
C ILE A 186 3.12 3.44 -1.60
N PHE A 187 4.29 3.81 -1.04
CA PHE A 187 4.37 4.71 0.11
C PHE A 187 3.72 6.06 -0.18
N PHE A 188 3.93 6.61 -1.38
CA PHE A 188 3.26 7.83 -1.81
C PHE A 188 1.73 7.67 -1.87
N ALA A 189 1.22 6.57 -2.45
CA ALA A 189 -0.22 6.32 -2.52
C ALA A 189 -0.85 6.18 -1.13
N VAL A 190 -0.17 5.53 -0.20
CA VAL A 190 -0.58 5.43 1.21
C VAL A 190 -0.59 6.81 1.88
N ALA A 191 0.51 7.56 1.79
CA ALA A 191 0.61 8.90 2.36
C ALA A 191 -0.46 9.85 1.79
N PHE A 192 -0.74 9.75 0.49
CA PHE A 192 -1.80 10.51 -0.16
C PHE A 192 -3.19 10.10 0.36
N THR A 193 -3.44 8.81 0.59
CA THR A 193 -4.70 8.28 1.13
C THR A 193 -4.99 8.86 2.52
N GLU A 194 -3.97 9.00 3.37
CA GLU A 194 -4.10 9.60 4.70
C GLU A 194 -4.20 11.13 4.69
N PHE A 195 -3.54 11.78 3.73
CA PHE A 195 -3.47 13.24 3.63
C PHE A 195 -4.71 13.86 2.97
N TYR A 196 -5.15 13.28 1.85
CA TYR A 196 -6.08 13.92 0.94
C TYR A 196 -7.49 14.17 1.50
N PRO A 197 -8.11 13.28 2.31
CA PRO A 197 -9.44 13.52 2.87
C PRO A 197 -9.51 14.81 3.70
N GLY A 198 -8.54 15.02 4.60
CA GLY A 198 -8.46 16.23 5.43
C GLY A 198 -8.19 17.48 4.60
N HIS A 199 -7.31 17.37 3.59
CA HIS A 199 -7.03 18.48 2.68
C HIS A 199 -8.26 18.88 1.84
N ALA A 200 -8.97 17.90 1.27
CA ALA A 200 -10.16 18.13 0.48
C ALA A 200 -11.32 18.67 1.34
N GLY A 201 -11.49 18.16 2.56
CA GLY A 201 -12.46 18.64 3.54
C GLY A 201 -12.25 20.10 3.91
N ALA A 202 -11.04 20.46 4.32
CA ALA A 202 -10.71 21.83 4.68
C ALA A 202 -10.87 22.80 3.49
N ARG A 203 -10.48 22.38 2.28
CA ARG A 203 -10.68 23.19 1.07
C ARG A 203 -12.16 23.39 0.72
N ALA A 204 -13.00 22.37 0.95
CA ALA A 204 -14.44 22.48 0.72
C ALA A 204 -15.10 23.43 1.73
N ALA A 205 -14.74 23.35 3.01
CA ALA A 205 -15.23 24.27 4.04
C ALA A 205 -14.88 25.74 3.72
N LEU A 206 -13.61 26.00 3.34
CA LEU A 206 -13.18 27.34 2.93
C LEU A 206 -13.94 27.85 1.69
N ALA A 207 -14.22 26.98 0.73
CA ALA A 207 -14.99 27.34 -0.46
C ALA A 207 -16.47 27.65 -0.14
N ALA A 208 -17.01 27.05 0.93
CA ALA A 208 -18.34 27.35 1.45
C ALA A 208 -18.38 28.61 2.34
N GLY A 209 -17.23 29.24 2.62
CA GLY A 209 -17.12 30.36 3.55
C GLY A 209 -17.17 29.96 5.02
N GLU A 210 -17.03 28.66 5.31
CA GLU A 210 -17.01 28.10 6.66
C GLU A 210 -15.57 28.00 7.18
N ALA A 211 -15.39 28.20 8.48
CA ALA A 211 -14.12 27.89 9.13
C ALA A 211 -13.99 26.36 9.21
N PRO A 212 -12.90 25.75 8.69
CA PRO A 212 -12.69 24.31 8.81
C PRO A 212 -12.71 23.88 10.29
N GLY A 213 -13.44 22.81 10.61
CA GLY A 213 -13.45 22.23 11.95
C GLY A 213 -12.07 21.73 12.39
N GLU A 214 -11.24 21.33 11.43
CA GLU A 214 -9.81 21.06 11.60
C GLU A 214 -8.99 21.81 10.53
N PRO A 215 -7.83 22.37 10.89
CA PRO A 215 -6.95 23.03 9.93
C PRO A 215 -6.49 22.04 8.86
N ALA A 216 -6.36 22.52 7.61
CA ALA A 216 -5.91 21.70 6.50
C ALA A 216 -4.56 21.04 6.84
N PRO A 217 -4.39 19.72 6.62
CA PRO A 217 -3.13 19.06 6.86
C PRO A 217 -2.04 19.73 6.02
N SER A 218 -0.86 19.90 6.63
CA SER A 218 0.30 20.47 5.95
C SER A 218 0.75 19.59 4.79
N MET A 219 1.17 20.20 3.68
CA MET A 219 1.77 19.49 2.54
C MET A 219 3.01 18.67 2.96
N VAL A 220 3.63 19.03 4.08
CA VAL A 220 4.74 18.28 4.70
C VAL A 220 4.33 16.83 5.01
N LYS A 221 3.09 16.60 5.46
CA LYS A 221 2.58 15.25 5.76
C LYS A 221 2.65 14.29 4.57
N LEU A 222 2.53 14.82 3.34
CA LEU A 222 2.61 14.01 2.12
C LEU A 222 4.02 13.48 1.85
N VAL A 223 5.06 14.14 2.38
CA VAL A 223 6.48 13.81 2.17
C VAL A 223 7.18 13.32 3.44
N ASP A 224 6.48 13.21 4.56
CA ASP A 224 7.04 12.77 5.86
C ASP A 224 7.66 11.37 5.81
N TRP A 225 7.16 10.49 4.95
CA TRP A 225 7.70 9.15 4.75
C TRP A 225 9.06 9.15 4.03
N LEU A 226 9.34 10.19 3.22
CA LEU A 226 10.43 10.18 2.25
C LEU A 226 11.82 10.13 2.90
N PRO A 227 12.15 10.92 3.95
CA PRO A 227 13.48 10.86 4.54
C PRO A 227 13.80 9.51 5.17
N ASN A 228 12.85 8.93 5.91
CA ASN A 228 13.02 7.60 6.50
C ASN A 228 13.15 6.52 5.41
N PHE A 229 12.38 6.63 4.34
CA PHE A 229 12.48 5.73 3.20
C PHE A 229 13.85 5.82 2.52
N VAL A 230 14.33 7.02 2.22
CA VAL A 230 15.64 7.24 1.58
C VAL A 230 16.78 6.75 2.49
N LEU A 231 16.66 6.95 3.81
CA LEU A 231 17.61 6.43 4.79
C LEU A 231 17.67 4.91 4.75
N ILE A 232 16.53 4.23 4.88
CA ILE A 232 16.46 2.76 4.91
C ILE A 232 16.93 2.18 3.57
N ALA A 233 16.50 2.76 2.45
CA ALA A 233 16.93 2.34 1.13
C ALA A 233 18.44 2.54 0.95
N GLY A 234 19.00 3.65 1.45
CA GLY A 234 20.44 3.92 1.42
C GLY A 234 21.24 2.90 2.23
N ILE A 235 20.81 2.57 3.45
CA ILE A 235 21.44 1.54 4.29
C ILE A 235 21.38 0.18 3.58
N PHE A 236 20.20 -0.22 3.10
CA PHE A 236 20.02 -1.52 2.47
C PHE A 236 20.84 -1.64 1.19
N GLY A 237 20.74 -0.64 0.30
CA GLY A 237 21.48 -0.60 -0.95
C GLY A 237 23.00 -0.63 -0.73
N TRP A 238 23.49 0.08 0.28
CA TRP A 238 24.91 0.07 0.61
C TRP A 238 25.35 -1.27 1.21
N SER A 239 24.59 -1.81 2.16
CA SER A 239 24.91 -3.08 2.84
C SER A 239 24.90 -4.29 1.91
N THR A 240 24.09 -4.24 0.85
CA THR A 240 23.97 -5.32 -0.15
C THR A 240 24.94 -5.14 -1.32
N GLY A 241 25.69 -4.02 -1.38
CA GLY A 241 26.54 -3.68 -2.51
C GLY A 241 25.77 -3.30 -3.78
N ALA A 242 24.46 -3.04 -3.66
CA ALA A 242 23.59 -2.69 -4.79
C ALA A 242 23.78 -1.24 -5.28
N VAL A 243 24.37 -0.37 -4.46
CA VAL A 243 24.76 0.99 -4.83
C VAL A 243 26.22 1.25 -4.47
N THR A 244 26.85 2.25 -5.12
CA THR A 244 28.22 2.66 -4.79
C THR A 244 28.28 3.30 -3.41
N ASP A 245 29.46 3.28 -2.77
CA ASP A 245 29.68 3.90 -1.45
C ASP A 245 29.23 5.37 -1.44
N ALA A 246 29.56 6.12 -2.49
CA ALA A 246 29.17 7.51 -2.63
C ALA A 246 27.63 7.68 -2.63
N VAL A 247 26.91 6.83 -3.37
CA VAL A 247 25.44 6.88 -3.45
C VAL A 247 24.81 6.46 -2.12
N GLY A 248 25.26 5.36 -1.53
CA GLY A 248 24.76 4.86 -0.25
C GLY A 248 24.93 5.89 0.87
N ILE A 249 26.14 6.43 1.03
CA ILE A 249 26.44 7.47 2.03
C ILE A 249 25.58 8.72 1.77
N THR A 250 25.46 9.16 0.51
CA THR A 250 24.65 10.34 0.18
C THR A 250 23.19 10.15 0.56
N MET A 251 22.60 8.98 0.27
CA MET A 251 21.22 8.66 0.66
C MET A 251 21.04 8.66 2.17
N ILE A 252 21.96 8.04 2.91
CA ILE A 252 21.89 7.99 4.38
C ILE A 252 21.95 9.40 4.97
N VAL A 253 22.90 10.22 4.52
CA VAL A 253 23.03 11.61 4.97
C VAL A 253 21.79 12.43 4.60
N ALA A 254 21.29 12.29 3.37
CA ALA A 254 20.09 12.98 2.91
C ALA A 254 18.86 12.59 3.74
N GLY A 255 18.71 11.32 4.09
CA GLY A 255 17.64 10.84 4.95
C GLY A 255 17.72 11.42 6.37
N ILE A 256 18.90 11.40 6.99
CA ILE A 256 19.11 11.97 8.34
C ILE A 256 18.83 13.49 8.36
N VAL A 257 19.41 14.22 7.40
CA VAL A 257 19.24 15.67 7.30
C VAL A 257 17.77 16.01 6.98
N GLY A 258 17.15 15.26 6.07
CA GLY A 258 15.73 15.40 5.72
C GLY A 258 14.83 15.21 6.94
N SER A 259 15.02 14.14 7.72
CA SER A 259 14.26 13.90 8.96
C SER A 259 14.45 15.01 9.99
N ALA A 260 15.68 15.52 10.13
CA ALA A 260 15.98 16.63 11.06
C ALA A 260 15.42 17.99 10.59
N LEU A 261 15.24 18.19 9.28
CA LEU A 261 14.60 19.39 8.74
C LEU A 261 13.08 19.30 8.87
N LEU A 262 12.47 18.15 8.54
CA LEU A 262 11.04 17.96 8.69
C LEU A 262 10.60 18.09 10.15
N SER A 263 11.36 17.53 11.11
CA SER A 263 11.04 17.67 12.53
C SER A 263 11.08 19.11 13.06
N LYS A 264 11.75 20.03 12.35
CA LYS A 264 11.72 21.47 12.66
C LYS A 264 10.53 22.20 12.01
N LEU A 265 10.00 21.65 10.92
CA LEU A 265 8.87 22.22 10.17
C LEU A 265 7.52 21.74 10.71
N THR A 266 7.49 20.59 11.39
CA THR A 266 6.33 20.13 12.16
C THR A 266 6.46 20.68 13.58
N PRO A 267 5.78 21.80 13.94
CA PRO A 267 5.76 22.23 15.33
C PRO A 267 5.24 21.08 16.19
N ALA A 268 5.93 20.82 17.30
CA ALA A 268 5.58 19.77 18.26
C ALA A 268 4.13 19.95 18.74
N ALA A 269 3.20 19.23 18.09
CA ALA A 269 1.93 18.89 18.68
C ALA A 269 2.23 17.75 19.66
N ASP A 270 2.19 18.11 20.94
CA ASP A 270 2.04 17.24 22.10
C ASP A 270 3.24 16.37 22.52
N SER A 271 4.28 17.03 23.03
CA SER A 271 4.98 16.54 24.21
C SER A 271 4.21 16.96 25.48
N ASN A 272 3.11 16.27 25.79
CA ASN A 272 2.48 16.31 27.11
C ASN A 272 1.78 14.98 27.43
N VAL A 273 2.48 14.17 28.23
CA VAL A 273 2.05 13.03 29.08
C VAL A 273 1.81 11.68 28.39
#